data_AF-A0A238DUB9-F1
#
_entry.id   AF-A0A238DUB9-F1
#
_cell.length_a   1.000
_cell.length_b   1.000
_cell.length_c   1.000
_cell.angle_alpha   90.00
_cell.angle_beta   90.00
_cell.angle_gamma   90.00
#
_symmetry.space_group_name_H-M   'P 1'
#
loop_
_entity.id
_entity.type
_entity.pdbx_description
1 polymer ?
#
loop_
_entity_poly.entity_id
_entity_poly.type
_entity_poly.pdbx_seq_one_letter_code
_entity_poly.pdbx_strand_id
1 'polypeptide(L)'
;MQTKHALTIIALALVAALGTAHADTLPATPAAVASTPSRWALDISTTSYHTRQWARDSLNQDNPGLGFEYHCTSNSGFAAGFYKNSYSRTSVYATATYTPLHIALPAGFSMAAGGLAGVISGYTRSEAPDRPLMAAALVEVRSQRGYGINLVAVPNAGRSAGFIGLQLVVPLA
;
A
#
# COMPACT_ATOMS: atom_id res chain seq x y z
N MET A 1 -28.89 -28.32 24.50
CA MET A 1 -27.76 -27.43 24.80
C MET A 1 -27.47 -26.60 23.55
N GLN A 2 -27.87 -25.33 23.56
CA GLN A 2 -27.66 -24.37 22.48
C GLN A 2 -26.30 -23.69 22.67
N THR A 3 -25.43 -23.75 21.67
CA THR A 3 -24.27 -22.87 21.54
C THR A 3 -24.46 -22.02 20.29
N LYS A 4 -24.65 -20.72 20.51
CA LYS A 4 -24.86 -19.69 19.51
C LYS A 4 -23.50 -19.36 18.86
N HIS A 5 -23.37 -19.56 17.55
CA HIS A 5 -22.29 -18.96 16.78
C HIS A 5 -22.80 -17.63 16.20
N ALA A 6 -22.35 -16.52 16.78
CA ALA A 6 -22.58 -15.19 16.26
C ALA A 6 -21.70 -14.98 15.03
N LEU A 7 -22.30 -14.88 13.84
CA LEU A 7 -21.67 -14.34 12.65
C LEU A 7 -21.82 -12.82 12.70
N THR A 8 -20.73 -12.09 12.88
CA THR A 8 -20.71 -10.63 12.74
C THR A 8 -20.40 -10.29 11.28
N ILE A 9 -21.41 -9.80 10.57
CA ILE A 9 -21.30 -9.21 9.23
C ILE A 9 -20.95 -7.73 9.42
N ILE A 10 -19.83 -7.26 8.85
CA ILE A 10 -19.53 -5.83 8.75
C ILE A 10 -19.86 -5.40 7.32
N ALA A 11 -20.96 -4.66 7.16
CA ALA A 11 -21.30 -3.93 5.95
C ALA A 11 -21.00 -2.45 6.20
N LEU A 12 -20.17 -1.82 5.35
CA LEU A 12 -19.88 -0.39 5.41
C LEU A 12 -20.59 0.30 4.24
N ALA A 13 -21.65 1.06 4.55
CA ALA A 13 -22.38 1.85 3.57
C ALA A 13 -21.67 3.19 3.33
N LEU A 14 -21.37 3.47 2.07
CA LEU A 14 -20.75 4.70 1.59
C LEU A 14 -21.84 5.64 1.06
N VAL A 15 -22.11 6.74 1.76
CA VAL A 15 -22.80 7.90 1.19
C VAL A 15 -22.16 9.15 1.76
N ALA A 16 -21.47 9.93 0.92
CA ALA A 16 -21.05 11.29 1.25
C ALA A 16 -21.68 12.26 0.24
N ALA A 17 -22.43 13.20 0.79
CA ALA A 17 -23.22 14.20 0.09
C ALA A 17 -22.34 15.21 -0.67
N LEU A 18 -22.81 15.61 -1.86
CA LEU A 18 -22.31 16.77 -2.59
C LEU A 18 -22.74 18.06 -1.89
N GLY A 19 -21.77 18.86 -1.46
CA GLY A 19 -21.99 20.25 -1.05
C GLY A 19 -21.14 21.17 -1.92
N THR A 20 -21.78 21.95 -2.78
CA THR A 20 -21.15 23.01 -3.58
C THR A 20 -21.03 24.28 -2.76
N ALA A 21 -19.81 24.75 -2.50
CA ALA A 21 -19.56 26.09 -1.98
C ALA A 21 -18.76 26.88 -3.03
N HIS A 22 -19.32 27.99 -3.49
CA HIS A 22 -18.63 29.00 -4.30
C HIS A 22 -17.99 30.03 -3.36
N ALA A 23 -16.71 30.32 -3.56
CA ALA A 23 -15.99 31.37 -2.87
C ALA A 23 -15.49 32.41 -3.89
N ASP A 24 -15.79 33.68 -3.61
CA ASP A 24 -15.38 34.83 -4.41
C ASP A 24 -13.85 35.00 -4.45
N THR A 25 -13.32 35.35 -5.62
CA THR A 25 -11.88 35.34 -5.92
C THR A 25 -11.26 36.72 -5.76
N LEU A 26 -10.28 36.85 -4.85
CA LEU A 26 -9.34 37.97 -4.83
C LEU A 26 -8.20 37.72 -5.83
N PRO A 27 -7.59 38.76 -6.45
CA PRO A 27 -6.55 38.58 -7.46
C PRO A 27 -5.28 37.99 -6.84
N ALA A 28 -4.92 36.77 -7.27
CA ALA A 28 -3.77 36.04 -6.77
C ALA A 28 -2.47 36.48 -7.47
N THR A 29 -1.44 36.77 -6.68
CA THR A 29 -0.03 36.75 -7.09
C THR A 29 0.24 35.44 -7.85
N PRO A 30 0.95 35.43 -9.00
CA PRO A 30 1.19 34.21 -9.75
C PRO A 30 1.96 33.22 -8.87
N ALA A 31 1.23 32.23 -8.35
CA ALA A 31 1.81 31.11 -7.65
C ALA A 31 2.72 30.38 -8.64
N ALA A 32 3.93 30.04 -8.21
CA ALA A 32 4.77 29.09 -8.93
C ALA A 32 3.90 27.90 -9.32
N VAL A 33 3.89 27.53 -10.60
CA VAL A 33 3.06 26.44 -11.13
C VAL A 33 3.42 25.18 -10.36
N ALA A 34 2.60 24.84 -9.36
CA ALA A 34 2.74 23.60 -8.64
C ALA A 34 2.47 22.48 -9.66
N SER A 35 3.51 21.74 -10.04
CA SER A 35 3.35 20.57 -10.89
C SER A 35 2.35 19.64 -10.20
N THR A 36 1.23 19.36 -10.84
CA THR A 36 0.30 18.36 -10.33
C THR A 36 1.07 17.05 -10.22
N PRO A 37 1.11 16.41 -9.02
CA PRO A 37 1.78 15.13 -8.86
C PRO A 37 1.20 14.13 -9.87
N SER A 38 2.06 13.34 -10.51
CA SER A 38 1.58 12.31 -11.41
C SER A 38 0.66 11.34 -10.67
N ARG A 39 -0.40 10.91 -11.36
CA ARG A 39 -1.27 9.84 -10.87
C ARG A 39 -0.63 8.47 -11.04
N TRP A 40 0.38 8.34 -11.88
CA TRP A 40 1.08 7.09 -12.16
C TRP A 40 2.47 7.12 -11.55
N ALA A 41 2.87 6.00 -10.97
CA ALA A 41 4.25 5.78 -10.55
C ALA A 41 4.67 4.33 -10.81
N LEU A 42 5.97 4.12 -10.92
CA LEU A 42 6.58 2.80 -10.78
C LEU A 42 6.87 2.55 -9.32
N ASP A 43 6.56 1.34 -8.86
CA ASP A 43 7.04 0.79 -7.61
C ASP A 43 8.09 -0.29 -7.91
N ILE A 44 9.22 -0.21 -7.22
CA ILE A 44 10.34 -1.14 -7.37
C ILE A 44 10.50 -1.85 -6.03
N SER A 45 10.04 -3.10 -5.95
CA SER A 45 10.25 -3.94 -4.77
C SER A 45 11.73 -4.29 -4.65
N THR A 46 12.28 -4.18 -3.44
CA THR A 46 13.72 -4.33 -3.19
C THR A 46 14.01 -5.44 -2.20
N THR A 47 13.70 -5.20 -0.93
CA THR A 47 13.97 -6.11 0.17
C THR A 47 12.81 -6.14 1.16
N SER A 48 12.84 -7.12 2.05
CA SER A 48 11.92 -7.28 3.16
C SER A 48 12.64 -7.78 4.39
N TYR A 49 12.07 -7.50 5.55
CA TYR A 49 12.52 -8.02 6.82
C TYR A 49 11.40 -8.80 7.50
N HIS A 50 11.59 -10.11 7.70
CA HIS A 50 10.61 -10.93 8.42
C HIS A 50 10.63 -10.61 9.91
N THR A 51 9.46 -10.54 10.52
CA THR A 51 9.32 -10.17 11.93
C THR A 51 9.63 -11.33 12.89
N ARG A 52 9.65 -12.57 12.40
CA ARG A 52 10.03 -13.77 13.17
C ARG A 52 11.44 -14.23 12.82
N GLN A 53 12.20 -14.63 13.85
CA GLN A 53 13.60 -15.06 13.69
C GLN A 53 13.73 -16.24 12.72
N TRP A 54 12.98 -17.32 12.92
CA TRP A 54 13.05 -18.51 12.05
C TRP A 54 12.83 -18.17 10.57
N ALA A 55 11.99 -17.18 10.27
CA ALA A 55 11.70 -16.77 8.91
C ALA A 55 12.86 -15.98 8.31
N ARG A 56 13.53 -15.12 9.09
CA ARG A 56 14.75 -14.45 8.65
C ARG A 56 15.88 -15.43 8.33
N ASP A 57 15.92 -16.55 9.06
CA ASP A 57 16.96 -17.56 8.91
C ASP A 57 16.71 -18.53 7.74
N SER A 58 15.47 -18.63 7.25
CA SER A 58 15.07 -19.67 6.30
C SER A 58 14.34 -19.18 5.05
N LEU A 59 13.81 -17.95 5.07
CA LEU A 59 13.06 -17.37 3.97
C LEU A 59 13.86 -16.28 3.28
N ASN A 60 13.59 -16.11 2.00
CA ASN A 60 14.20 -15.09 1.16
C ASN A 60 13.73 -13.69 1.60
N GLN A 61 14.69 -12.82 1.88
CA GLN A 61 14.47 -11.42 2.26
C GLN A 61 14.66 -10.45 1.07
N ASP A 62 15.35 -10.88 0.01
CA ASP A 62 15.51 -10.10 -1.22
C ASP A 62 14.31 -10.29 -2.13
N ASN A 63 13.49 -9.25 -2.30
CA ASN A 63 12.22 -9.34 -3.02
C ASN A 63 12.17 -8.46 -4.28
N PRO A 64 13.19 -8.55 -5.18
CA PRO A 64 13.23 -7.72 -6.37
C PRO A 64 11.95 -7.89 -7.19
N GLY A 65 11.42 -6.76 -7.65
CA GLY A 65 10.16 -6.72 -8.37
C GLY A 65 9.91 -5.35 -8.99
N LEU A 66 8.90 -5.31 -9.84
CA LEU A 66 8.44 -4.10 -10.51
C LEU A 66 6.91 -4.10 -10.54
N GLY A 67 6.34 -2.93 -10.28
CA GLY A 67 4.92 -2.68 -10.37
C GLY A 67 4.61 -1.24 -10.75
N PHE A 68 3.32 -1.00 -10.88
CA PHE A 68 2.74 0.31 -11.16
C PHE A 68 1.74 0.66 -10.08
N GLU A 69 1.78 1.92 -9.66
CA GLU A 69 0.80 2.55 -8.78
C GLU A 69 -0.06 3.52 -9.58
N TYR A 70 -1.36 3.54 -9.31
CA TYR A 70 -2.29 4.54 -9.81
C TYR A 70 -3.06 5.20 -8.67
N HIS A 71 -2.90 6.51 -8.51
CA HIS A 71 -3.61 7.31 -7.51
C HIS A 71 -4.94 7.82 -8.09
N CYS A 72 -6.04 7.28 -7.58
CA CYS A 72 -7.40 7.70 -7.95
C CYS A 72 -7.78 9.02 -7.28
N THR A 73 -7.44 9.14 -5.98
CA THR A 73 -7.67 10.30 -5.13
C THR A 73 -6.42 10.57 -4.29
N SER A 74 -6.45 11.56 -3.40
CA SER A 74 -5.37 11.79 -2.43
C SER A 74 -5.19 10.64 -1.43
N ASN A 75 -6.21 9.78 -1.25
CA ASN A 75 -6.22 8.76 -0.19
C ASN A 75 -6.40 7.35 -0.75
N SER A 76 -6.65 7.18 -2.05
CA SER A 76 -7.00 5.88 -2.63
C SER A 76 -6.35 5.67 -3.97
N GLY A 77 -5.95 4.43 -4.21
CA GLY A 77 -5.33 4.03 -5.46
C GLY A 77 -5.36 2.52 -5.66
N PHE A 78 -4.61 2.10 -6.67
CA PHE A 78 -4.37 0.70 -7.00
C PHE A 78 -2.89 0.49 -7.23
N ALA A 79 -2.41 -0.72 -6.95
CA ALA A 79 -1.08 -1.14 -7.36
C ALA A 79 -1.13 -2.54 -7.97
N ALA A 80 -0.32 -2.79 -8.99
CA ALA A 80 -0.19 -4.11 -9.59
C ALA A 80 1.23 -4.32 -10.11
N GLY A 81 1.73 -5.55 -10.01
CA GLY A 81 3.10 -5.84 -10.38
C GLY A 81 3.50 -7.27 -10.08
N PHE A 82 4.81 -7.51 -10.08
CA PHE A 82 5.38 -8.79 -9.72
C PHE A 82 6.64 -8.61 -8.87
N TYR A 83 6.95 -9.60 -8.04
CA TYR A 83 8.17 -9.63 -7.23
C TYR A 83 8.58 -11.07 -6.87
N LYS A 84 9.83 -11.24 -6.42
CA LYS A 84 10.31 -12.52 -5.87
C LYS A 84 9.89 -12.67 -4.40
N ASN A 85 9.07 -13.67 -4.09
CA ASN A 85 8.50 -13.86 -2.76
C ASN A 85 9.42 -14.55 -1.74
N SER A 86 8.94 -14.73 -0.51
CA SER A 86 9.70 -15.35 0.60
C SER A 86 10.14 -16.79 0.34
N TYR A 87 9.50 -17.47 -0.61
CA TYR A 87 9.85 -18.83 -1.07
C TYR A 87 10.65 -18.81 -2.38
N SER A 88 11.24 -17.66 -2.72
CA SER A 88 12.04 -17.43 -3.93
C SER A 88 11.31 -17.67 -5.25
N ARG A 89 9.97 -17.57 -5.27
CA ARG A 89 9.15 -17.69 -6.49
C ARG A 89 8.67 -16.33 -6.96
N THR A 90 8.50 -16.15 -8.27
CA THR A 90 7.83 -14.96 -8.80
C THR A 90 6.34 -14.99 -8.43
N SER A 91 5.90 -13.94 -7.76
CA SER A 91 4.50 -13.67 -7.42
C SER A 91 4.02 -12.46 -8.22
N VAL A 92 2.77 -12.49 -8.63
CA VAL A 92 2.06 -11.36 -9.24
C VAL A 92 1.00 -10.89 -8.24
N TYR A 93 0.80 -9.58 -8.14
CA TYR A 93 -0.20 -8.99 -7.23
C TYR A 93 -1.04 -7.94 -7.93
N ALA A 94 -2.23 -7.71 -7.36
CA ALA A 94 -3.07 -6.55 -7.63
C ALA A 94 -3.77 -6.15 -6.33
N THR A 95 -3.66 -4.88 -5.95
CA THR A 95 -4.15 -4.35 -4.68
C THR A 95 -4.86 -3.02 -4.86
N ALA A 96 -5.82 -2.76 -3.97
CA ALA A 96 -6.36 -1.43 -3.72
C ALA A 96 -5.69 -0.86 -2.46
N THR A 97 -5.42 0.44 -2.46
CA THR A 97 -4.79 1.16 -1.33
C THR A 97 -5.77 2.18 -0.75
N TYR A 98 -5.70 2.36 0.57
CA TYR A 98 -6.39 3.43 1.27
C TYR A 98 -5.49 4.01 2.37
N THR A 99 -5.04 5.25 2.20
CA THR A 99 -4.12 5.98 3.09
C THR A 99 -4.74 7.30 3.57
N PRO A 100 -5.65 7.26 4.56
CA PRO A 100 -6.37 8.46 5.01
C PRO A 100 -5.56 9.36 5.95
N LEU A 101 -4.46 8.86 6.53
CA LEU A 101 -3.66 9.62 7.49
C LEU A 101 -2.55 10.36 6.74
N HIS A 102 -2.53 11.68 6.80
CA HIS A 102 -1.57 12.52 6.08
C HIS A 102 -0.79 13.41 7.05
N ILE A 103 0.53 13.42 6.90
CA ILE A 103 1.44 14.26 7.70
C ILE A 103 2.42 14.95 6.75
N ALA A 104 2.52 16.28 6.85
CA ALA A 104 3.60 17.03 6.22
C ALA A 104 4.90 16.82 6.99
N LEU A 105 5.97 16.47 6.27
CA LEU A 105 7.31 16.29 6.83
C LEU A 105 8.20 17.48 6.43
N PRO A 106 9.31 17.73 7.15
CA PRO A 106 10.30 18.73 6.77
C PRO A 106 10.86 18.50 5.35
N ALA A 107 11.50 19.53 4.79
CA ALA A 107 12.18 19.49 3.49
C ALA A 107 11.27 19.10 2.30
N GLY A 108 9.97 19.38 2.39
CA GLY A 108 9.03 19.14 1.29
C GLY A 108 8.63 17.68 1.12
N PHE A 109 8.80 16.85 2.14
CA PHE A 109 8.29 15.49 2.15
C PHE A 109 6.86 15.44 2.71
N SER A 110 6.11 14.44 2.31
CA SER A 110 4.85 14.05 2.92
C SER A 110 4.88 12.57 3.28
N MET A 111 4.09 12.21 4.29
CA MET A 111 3.81 10.84 4.65
C MET A 111 2.32 10.60 4.61
N ALA A 112 1.92 9.49 3.99
CA ALA A 112 0.56 8.97 4.05
C ALA A 112 0.58 7.57 4.70
N ALA A 113 -0.43 7.23 5.50
CA ALA A 113 -0.52 5.93 6.16
C ALA A 113 -1.95 5.37 6.15
N GLY A 114 -2.03 4.05 6.07
CA GLY A 114 -3.27 3.30 6.07
C GLY A 114 -3.02 1.83 5.75
N GLY A 115 -3.69 1.30 4.73
CA GLY A 115 -3.55 -0.10 4.36
C GLY A 115 -3.82 -0.39 2.90
N LEU A 116 -3.60 -1.64 2.55
CA LEU A 116 -3.90 -2.20 1.25
C LEU A 116 -4.57 -3.56 1.39
N ALA A 117 -5.36 -3.92 0.39
CA ALA A 117 -5.98 -5.24 0.28
C ALA A 117 -6.05 -5.66 -1.19
N GLY A 118 -5.97 -6.96 -1.46
CA GLY A 118 -6.00 -7.45 -2.83
C GLY A 118 -5.68 -8.92 -2.95
N VAL A 119 -5.10 -9.28 -4.08
CA VAL A 119 -4.75 -10.66 -4.42
C VAL A 119 -3.27 -10.79 -4.74
N ILE A 120 -2.72 -11.97 -4.41
CA ILE A 120 -1.34 -12.34 -4.69
C ILE A 120 -1.22 -13.82 -5.06
N SER A 121 -0.39 -14.10 -6.06
CA SER A 121 -0.06 -15.47 -6.50
C SER A 121 1.21 -16.03 -5.85
N GLY A 122 1.57 -17.28 -6.16
CA GLY A 122 2.87 -17.84 -5.79
C GLY A 122 3.00 -18.36 -4.35
N TYR A 123 1.88 -18.57 -3.65
CA TYR A 123 1.82 -19.21 -2.33
C TYR A 123 0.91 -20.45 -2.33
N THR A 124 1.23 -21.43 -1.50
CA THR A 124 0.40 -22.59 -1.18
C THR A 124 -0.41 -22.36 0.10
N ARG A 125 -1.41 -23.21 0.39
CA ARG A 125 -2.28 -23.02 1.58
C ARG A 125 -1.51 -23.18 2.90
N SER A 126 -0.46 -23.99 2.91
CA SER A 126 0.39 -24.18 4.10
C SER A 126 1.30 -22.97 4.38
N GLU A 127 1.59 -22.17 3.36
CA GLU A 127 2.47 -21.00 3.45
C GLU A 127 1.68 -19.72 3.76
N ALA A 128 0.54 -19.55 3.09
CA ALA A 128 -0.40 -18.44 3.27
C ALA A 128 -1.84 -18.99 3.24
N PRO A 129 -2.47 -19.23 4.41
CA PRO A 129 -3.80 -19.81 4.50
C PRO A 129 -4.88 -19.01 3.75
N ASP A 130 -4.79 -17.68 3.80
CA ASP A 130 -5.80 -16.77 3.24
C ASP A 130 -5.64 -16.52 1.73
N ARG A 131 -4.71 -17.23 1.07
CA ARG A 131 -4.47 -17.05 -0.37
C ARG A 131 -5.75 -17.27 -1.21
N PRO A 132 -5.91 -16.53 -2.32
CA PRO A 132 -4.97 -15.54 -2.85
C PRO A 132 -5.10 -14.18 -2.16
N LEU A 133 -5.94 -14.01 -1.15
CA LEU A 133 -6.19 -12.73 -0.53
C LEU A 133 -4.98 -12.27 0.29
N MET A 134 -4.72 -10.97 0.26
CA MET A 134 -3.76 -10.33 1.15
C MET A 134 -4.31 -9.01 1.68
N ALA A 135 -3.88 -8.66 2.88
CA ALA A 135 -4.05 -7.34 3.45
C ALA A 135 -2.77 -6.95 4.21
N ALA A 136 -2.40 -5.68 4.16
CA ALA A 136 -1.21 -5.16 4.81
C ALA A 136 -1.43 -3.72 5.26
N ALA A 137 -0.68 -3.28 6.27
CA ALA A 137 -0.53 -1.86 6.54
C ALA A 137 0.41 -1.25 5.49
N LEU A 138 0.17 0.01 5.15
CA LEU A 138 0.91 0.75 4.14
C LEU A 138 1.31 2.11 4.70
N VAL A 139 2.58 2.45 4.53
CA VAL A 139 3.11 3.80 4.73
C VAL A 139 3.81 4.24 3.45
N GLU A 140 3.46 5.43 2.98
CA GLU A 140 4.00 6.05 1.78
C GLU A 140 4.74 7.31 2.20
N VAL A 141 5.99 7.46 1.78
CA VAL A 141 6.74 8.71 1.94
C VAL A 141 7.04 9.24 0.54
N ARG A 142 6.72 10.50 0.28
CA ARG A 142 6.85 11.13 -1.04
C ARG A 142 7.50 12.51 -0.92
N SER A 143 8.31 12.87 -1.89
CA SER A 143 8.77 14.25 -2.12
C SER A 143 7.72 15.05 -2.88
N GLN A 144 7.87 16.38 -2.94
CA GLN A 144 7.02 17.25 -3.78
C GLN A 144 6.98 16.85 -5.26
N ARG A 145 8.03 16.18 -5.75
CA ARG A 145 8.13 15.72 -7.14
C ARG A 145 7.54 14.32 -7.35
N GLY A 146 7.10 13.62 -6.30
CA GLY A 146 6.51 12.28 -6.38
C GLY A 146 7.50 11.11 -6.18
N TYR A 147 8.81 11.37 -6.13
CA TYR A 147 9.79 10.32 -5.75
C TYR A 147 9.61 9.93 -4.29
N GLY A 148 9.81 8.66 -3.96
CA GLY A 148 9.62 8.23 -2.57
C GLY A 148 9.86 6.75 -2.31
N ILE A 149 9.27 6.28 -1.22
CA ILE A 149 9.30 4.88 -0.79
C ILE A 149 7.94 4.45 -0.27
N ASN A 150 7.67 3.15 -0.34
CA ASN A 150 6.60 2.52 0.43
C ASN A 150 7.17 1.53 1.43
N LEU A 151 6.51 1.45 2.58
CA LEU A 151 6.69 0.38 3.56
C LEU A 151 5.39 -0.40 3.65
N VAL A 152 5.45 -1.68 3.28
CA VAL A 152 4.31 -2.61 3.33
C VAL A 152 4.53 -3.56 4.49
N ALA A 153 3.67 -3.51 5.50
CA ALA A 153 3.77 -4.35 6.69
C ALA A 153 2.66 -5.39 6.74
N VAL A 154 3.04 -6.66 6.55
CA VAL A 154 2.15 -7.81 6.72
C VAL A 154 2.31 -8.34 8.14
N PRO A 155 1.22 -8.44 8.93
CA PRO A 155 1.30 -8.92 10.30
C PRO A 155 1.58 -10.43 10.36
N ASN A 156 2.04 -10.89 11.53
CA ASN A 156 2.09 -12.32 11.81
C ASN A 156 0.66 -12.89 11.94
N ALA A 157 0.41 -14.05 11.32
CA ALA A 157 -0.88 -14.73 11.41
C ALA A 157 -0.66 -16.22 11.73
N GLY A 158 -1.05 -16.64 12.94
CA GLY A 158 -0.85 -18.02 13.40
C GLY A 158 0.62 -18.45 13.30
N ARG A 159 0.91 -19.46 12.48
CA ARG A 159 2.29 -19.94 12.21
C ARG A 159 2.99 -19.18 11.08
N SER A 160 2.29 -18.39 10.27
CA SER A 160 2.88 -17.58 9.21
C SER A 160 3.70 -16.42 9.78
N ALA A 161 4.83 -16.12 9.14
CA ALA A 161 5.69 -14.99 9.49
C ALA A 161 5.35 -13.78 8.61
N GLY A 162 4.91 -12.71 9.26
CA GLY A 162 4.76 -11.39 8.66
C GLY A 162 6.11 -10.75 8.38
N PHE A 163 6.11 -9.68 7.59
CA PHE A 163 7.31 -8.96 7.17
C PHE A 163 7.02 -7.47 6.95
N ILE A 164 8.09 -6.68 6.87
CA ILE A 164 8.06 -5.30 6.39
C ILE A 164 8.84 -5.27 5.07
N GLY A 165 8.17 -4.92 3.98
CA GLY A 165 8.76 -4.77 2.65
C GLY A 165 9.04 -3.31 2.30
N LEU A 166 10.13 -3.07 1.58
CA LEU A 166 10.53 -1.75 1.07
C LEU A 166 10.36 -1.71 -0.45
N GLN A 167 9.62 -0.69 -0.93
CA GLN A 167 9.56 -0.34 -2.35
C GLN A 167 10.13 1.06 -2.57
N LEU A 168 10.85 1.25 -3.68
CA LEU A 168 11.21 2.58 -4.18
C LEU A 168 10.16 3.04 -5.17
N VAL A 169 9.85 4.34 -5.17
CA VAL A 169 8.78 4.89 -6.00
C VAL A 169 9.32 6.00 -6.90
N VAL A 170 9.00 5.88 -8.20
CA VAL A 170 9.39 6.83 -9.24
C VAL A 170 8.13 7.29 -9.98
N PRO A 171 7.78 8.59 -9.96
CA PRO A 171 6.62 9.10 -10.67
C PRO A 171 6.80 8.98 -12.19
N LEU A 172 5.74 8.61 -12.90
CA LEU A 172 5.70 8.55 -14.36
C LEU A 172 5.11 9.86 -14.90
N ALA A 173 5.84 10.57 -15.76
CA ALA A 173 5.45 11.89 -16.26
C ALA A 173 4.15 11.90 -17.06
#